data_AF-A0AA97H3L4-F1
#
_entry.id   AF-A0AA97H3L4-F1
#
_cell.length_a   1.000
_cell.length_b   1.000
_cell.length_c   1.000
_cell.angle_alpha   90.00
_cell.angle_beta   90.00
_cell.angle_gamma   90.00
#
_symmetry.space_group_name_H-M   'P 1'
#
loop_
_entity.id
_entity.type
_entity.pdbx_description
1 polymer ?
#
loop_
_entity_poly.entity_id
_entity_poly.type
_entity_poly.pdbx_seq_one_letter_code
_entity_poly.pdbx_strand_id
1 'polypeptide(L)'
;MKNMYLILSIFFIISSCSDEQTEQQENTIYGTWHLINRFDGGSPTPNQNFENGEIITFSSENLYSNNLYQCDGTYSINNSIIEISIPLLHLI
;
A
#
# COMPACT_ATOMS: atom_id res chain seq x y z
N MET A 1 48.62 14.27 30.73
CA MET A 1 47.42 13.39 30.69
C MET A 1 46.29 14.14 29.97
N LYS A 2 46.29 14.16 28.63
CA LYS A 2 45.31 14.97 27.87
C LYS A 2 44.81 14.31 26.58
N ASN A 3 45.43 13.20 26.17
CA ASN A 3 45.16 12.57 24.87
C ASN A 3 44.39 11.23 24.98
N MET A 4 43.98 10.81 26.19
CA MET A 4 43.36 9.49 26.39
C MET A 4 41.83 9.49 26.23
N TYR A 5 41.20 10.67 26.20
CA TYR A 5 39.74 10.81 26.05
C TYR A 5 39.26 10.78 24.60
N LEU A 6 40.16 10.96 23.62
CA LEU A 6 39.80 10.99 22.20
C LEU A 6 39.49 9.59 21.62
N ILE A 7 40.08 8.53 22.19
CA ILE A 7 39.91 7.15 21.70
C ILE A 7 38.55 6.56 22.13
N LEU A 8 37.97 7.05 23.24
CA LEU A 8 36.68 6.56 23.74
C LEU A 8 35.48 7.06 22.92
N SER A 9 35.66 8.13 22.13
CA SER A 9 34.60 8.74 21.30
C SER A 9 34.27 7.97 20.03
N ILE A 10 35.17 7.09 19.56
CA ILE A 10 35.07 6.46 18.24
C ILE A 10 34.25 5.15 18.29
N PHE A 11 34.07 4.56 19.48
CA PHE A 11 33.33 3.30 19.63
C PHE A 11 31.80 3.44 19.60
N PHE A 12 31.26 4.67 19.67
CA PHE A 12 29.81 4.89 19.70
C PHE A 12 29.14 5.06 18.32
N ILE A 13 29.91 5.07 17.23
CA ILE A 13 29.38 5.38 15.89
C ILE A 13 28.98 4.11 15.11
N ILE A 14 29.42 2.93 15.54
CA ILE A 14 29.20 1.66 14.83
C ILE A 14 27.92 0.89 15.25
N SER A 15 27.13 1.41 16.20
CA SER A 15 25.87 0.79 16.64
C SER A 15 24.61 1.44 16.04
N SER A 16 24.74 2.30 15.03
CA SER A 16 23.62 3.05 14.42
C SER A 16 23.37 2.64 12.96
N CYS A 17 23.35 1.33 12.68
CA CYS A 17 22.37 0.79 11.74
C CYS A 17 21.56 -0.23 12.54
N SER A 18 20.75 0.31 13.45
CA SER A 18 19.69 -0.41 14.12
C SER A 18 18.74 -0.94 13.05
N ASP A 19 18.67 -2.26 12.99
CA ASP A 19 17.69 -3.08 12.31
C ASP A 19 17.21 -2.50 10.99
N GLU A 20 17.76 -3.04 9.90
CA GLU A 20 16.90 -3.33 8.75
C GLU A 20 15.83 -4.30 9.27
N GLN A 21 14.80 -3.76 9.94
CA GLN A 21 13.48 -4.32 9.92
C GLN A 21 13.17 -4.41 8.44
N THR A 22 13.50 -5.56 7.86
CA THR A 22 12.75 -6.06 6.74
C THR A 22 11.37 -6.18 7.33
N GLU A 23 10.59 -5.10 7.25
CA GLU A 23 9.17 -5.13 7.53
C GLU A 23 8.70 -6.31 6.72
N GLN A 24 8.36 -7.37 7.43
CA GLN A 24 7.89 -8.60 6.86
C GLN A 24 6.58 -8.17 6.22
N GLN A 25 6.64 -7.78 4.94
CA GLN A 25 5.54 -7.20 4.20
C GLN A 25 4.37 -8.13 4.46
N GLU A 26 3.41 -7.67 5.27
CA GLU A 26 2.29 -8.52 5.63
C GLU A 26 1.65 -8.94 4.31
N ASN A 27 1.49 -10.24 4.08
CA ASN A 27 0.81 -10.78 2.90
C ASN A 27 -0.70 -10.53 3.04
N THR A 28 -1.07 -9.27 3.20
CA THR A 28 -2.43 -8.79 3.39
C THR A 28 -2.74 -7.73 2.35
N ILE A 29 -4.00 -7.67 1.95
CA ILE A 29 -4.51 -6.63 1.07
C ILE A 29 -5.01 -5.41 1.86
N TYR A 30 -5.02 -5.49 3.19
CA TYR A 30 -5.55 -4.44 4.05
C TYR A 30 -4.77 -3.14 3.88
N GLY A 31 -5.49 -2.03 3.83
CA GLY A 31 -4.92 -0.70 3.65
C GLY A 31 -5.48 0.00 2.41
N THR A 32 -4.82 1.11 2.09
CA THR A 32 -5.23 2.02 1.02
C THR A 32 -4.31 1.87 -0.19
N TRP A 33 -4.91 1.70 -1.36
CA TRP A 33 -4.23 1.48 -2.62
C TRP A 33 -4.56 2.59 -3.59
N HIS A 34 -3.55 3.02 -4.35
CA HIS A 34 -3.69 4.04 -5.39
C HIS A 34 -3.47 3.42 -6.77
N LEU A 35 -4.47 3.57 -7.66
CA LEU A 35 -4.38 3.12 -9.03
C LEU A 35 -3.43 4.04 -9.82
N ILE A 36 -2.28 3.51 -10.23
CA ILE A 36 -1.29 4.31 -10.98
C ILE A 36 -1.38 4.12 -12.49
N ASN A 37 -1.73 2.91 -12.96
CA ASN A 37 -1.74 2.53 -14.38
C ASN A 37 -2.87 1.53 -14.69
N ARG A 38 -3.36 1.54 -15.92
CA ARG A 38 -4.28 0.53 -16.47
C ARG A 38 -3.67 -0.15 -17.69
N PHE A 39 -3.86 -1.47 -17.79
CA PHE A 39 -3.55 -2.23 -18.99
C PHE A 39 -4.84 -2.54 -19.76
N ASP A 40 -4.95 -2.10 -21.01
CA ASP A 40 -6.14 -2.31 -21.84
C ASP A 40 -6.12 -3.59 -22.69
N GLY A 41 -4.95 -4.24 -22.80
CA GLY A 41 -4.78 -5.54 -23.46
C GLY A 41 -4.87 -5.54 -24.99
N GLY A 42 -4.91 -4.39 -25.66
CA GLY A 42 -5.11 -4.40 -27.12
C GLY A 42 -4.76 -3.13 -27.89
N SER A 43 -4.44 -2.01 -27.25
CA SER A 43 -4.04 -0.80 -27.96
C SER A 43 -2.53 -0.80 -28.29
N PRO A 44 -2.08 0.04 -29.25
CA PRO A 44 -0.65 0.21 -29.54
C PRO A 44 0.16 0.72 -28.34
N THR A 45 -0.49 1.41 -27.40
CA THR A 45 0.07 1.89 -26.13
C THR A 45 -0.80 1.38 -24.98
N PRO A 46 -0.64 0.10 -24.59
CA PRO A 46 -1.62 -0.59 -23.76
C PRO A 46 -1.58 -0.21 -22.28
N ASN A 47 -0.43 0.31 -21.81
CA ASN A 47 -0.29 0.89 -20.49
C ASN A 47 -0.68 2.37 -20.55
N GLN A 48 -1.77 2.71 -19.87
CA GLN A 48 -2.26 4.07 -19.77
C GLN A 48 -2.06 4.55 -18.33
N ASN A 49 -1.29 5.62 -18.14
CA ASN A 49 -1.11 6.23 -16.83
C ASN A 49 -2.41 6.91 -16.38
N PHE A 50 -2.68 6.87 -15.08
CA PHE A 50 -3.84 7.51 -14.49
C PHE A 50 -3.41 8.67 -13.58
N GLU A 51 -3.41 9.89 -14.10
CA GLU A 51 -3.21 11.08 -13.27
C GLU A 51 -4.37 11.22 -12.29
N ASN A 52 -4.08 11.38 -10.99
CA ASN A 52 -5.07 11.37 -9.90
C ASN A 52 -5.93 10.09 -9.87
N GLY A 53 -5.29 8.92 -10.04
CA GLY A 53 -6.00 7.65 -10.04
C GLY A 53 -6.79 7.33 -8.78
N GLU A 54 -7.63 6.32 -8.93
CA GLU A 54 -8.57 5.84 -7.93
C GLU A 54 -7.88 5.43 -6.63
N ILE A 55 -8.47 5.81 -5.50
CA ILE A 55 -8.08 5.37 -4.17
C ILE A 55 -9.11 4.35 -3.70
N ILE A 56 -8.67 3.12 -3.48
CA ILE A 56 -9.47 2.05 -2.90
C ILE A 56 -8.92 1.68 -1.54
N THR A 57 -9.79 1.28 -0.60
CA THR A 57 -9.35 0.81 0.72
C THR A 57 -10.03 -0.51 1.07
N PHE A 58 -9.24 -1.47 1.53
CA PHE A 58 -9.72 -2.73 2.11
C PHE A 58 -9.47 -2.70 3.62
N SER A 59 -10.53 -2.75 4.43
CA SER A 59 -10.40 -2.84 5.89
C SER A 59 -10.28 -4.29 6.35
N SER A 60 -9.72 -4.51 7.54
CA SER A 60 -9.73 -5.82 8.21
C SER A 60 -11.13 -6.30 8.62
N GLU A 61 -12.16 -5.46 8.48
CA GLU A 61 -13.56 -5.76 8.80
C GLU A 61 -14.37 -6.13 7.56
N ASN A 62 -13.71 -6.55 6.48
CA ASN A 62 -14.35 -6.91 5.20
C ASN A 62 -15.09 -5.75 4.51
N LEU A 63 -14.72 -4.50 4.82
CA LEU A 63 -15.29 -3.32 4.18
C LEU A 63 -14.41 -2.84 3.02
N TYR A 64 -15.06 -2.45 1.94
CA TYR A 64 -14.45 -1.86 0.75
C TYR A 64 -14.96 -0.43 0.60
N SER A 65 -14.07 0.50 0.23
CA SER A 65 -14.44 1.86 -0.13
C SER A 65 -13.64 2.34 -1.33
N ASN A 66 -14.23 3.29 -2.05
CA ASN A 66 -13.70 3.82 -3.29
C ASN A 66 -14.03 5.31 -3.42
N ASN A 67 -13.01 6.13 -3.64
CA ASN A 67 -13.15 7.59 -3.66
C ASN A 67 -13.83 8.14 -4.93
N LEU A 68 -13.79 7.43 -6.06
CA LEU A 68 -14.27 7.91 -7.36
C LEU A 68 -15.78 7.80 -7.49
N TYR A 69 -16.34 6.68 -6.99
CA TYR A 69 -17.76 6.38 -7.18
C TYR A 69 -18.60 6.57 -5.91
N GLN A 70 -18.01 6.96 -4.78
CA GLN A 70 -18.68 6.99 -3.46
C GLN A 70 -19.43 5.68 -3.17
N CYS A 71 -18.80 4.58 -3.56
CA CYS A 71 -19.36 3.24 -3.50
C CYS A 71 -18.69 2.47 -2.37
N ASP A 72 -19.27 2.56 -1.19
CA ASP A 72 -18.89 1.71 -0.07
C ASP A 72 -19.61 0.37 -0.17
N GLY A 73 -18.91 -0.70 0.15
CA GLY A 73 -19.41 -2.05 0.04
C GLY A 73 -18.67 -3.02 0.93
N THR A 74 -18.81 -4.29 0.63
CA THR A 74 -18.08 -5.36 1.30
C THR A 74 -17.21 -6.10 0.31
N TYR A 75 -16.24 -6.85 0.82
CA TYR A 75 -15.46 -7.75 -0.01
C TYR A 75 -15.22 -9.08 0.71
N SER A 76 -14.94 -10.11 -0.09
CA SER A 76 -14.49 -11.40 0.39
C SER A 76 -13.26 -11.85 -0.41
N ILE A 77 -12.41 -12.66 0.23
CA ILE A 77 -11.24 -13.25 -0.42
C ILE A 77 -11.44 -14.76 -0.40
N ASN A 78 -11.40 -15.38 -1.57
CA ASN A 78 -11.38 -16.83 -1.73
C ASN A 78 -10.15 -17.21 -2.55
N ASN A 79 -9.16 -17.81 -1.89
CA ASN A 79 -7.84 -18.09 -2.46
C ASN A 79 -7.19 -16.81 -3.03
N SER A 80 -6.99 -16.75 -4.34
CA SER A 80 -6.40 -15.60 -5.06
C SER A 80 -7.45 -14.69 -5.70
N ILE A 81 -8.74 -14.89 -5.39
CA ILE A 81 -9.85 -14.12 -5.95
C ILE A 81 -10.40 -13.19 -4.88
N ILE A 82 -10.46 -11.90 -5.21
CA ILE A 82 -11.13 -10.87 -4.40
C ILE A 82 -12.48 -10.60 -5.08
N GLU A 83 -13.57 -10.81 -4.34
CA GLU A 83 -14.92 -10.51 -4.80
C GLU A 83 -15.44 -9.29 -4.03
N ILE A 84 -15.81 -8.24 -4.76
CA ILE A 84 -16.29 -6.97 -4.20
C ILE A 84 -17.80 -6.89 -4.45
N SER A 85 -18.56 -6.67 -3.38
CA SER A 85 -20.01 -6.50 -3.42
C SER A 85 -20.35 -5.06 -3.08
N ILE A 86 -20.86 -4.34 -4.08
CA ILE A 86 -21.26 -2.94 -3.94
C ILE A 86 -22.78 -2.87 -4.05
N PRO A 87 -23.49 -2.28 -3.08
CA PRO A 87 -24.92 -2.02 -3.22
C PRO A 87 -25.14 -1.05 -4.39
N LEU A 88 -26.07 -1.40 -5.29
CA LEU A 88 -26.45 -0.51 -6.39
C LEU A 88 -27.05 0.78 -5.82
N LEU A 89 -26.25 1.85 -5.79
CA LEU A 89 -26.76 3.21 -5.67
C LEU A 89 -27.53 3.53 -6.96
N HIS A 90 -28.83 3.79 -6.84
CA HIS A 90 -29.61 4.39 -7.91
C HIS A 90 -28.89 5.68 -8.33
N LEU A 91 -28.31 5.69 -9.52
CA LEU A 91 -27.91 6.92 -10.19
C LEU A 91 -29.18 7.76 -10.37
N ILE A 92 -29.34 8.81 -9.55
CA ILE A 92 -30.34 9.88 -9.76
C ILE A 92 -29.69 10.94 -10.65
#